data_AF-A0A2D3HJM1-F1
#
_entry.id   AF-A0A2D3HJM1-F1
#
_cell.length_a   1.000
_cell.length_b   1.000
_cell.length_c   1.000
_cell.angle_alpha   90.00
_cell.angle_beta   90.00
_cell.angle_gamma   90.00
#
_symmetry.space_group_name_H-M   'P 1'
#
loop_
_entity.id
_entity.type
_entity.pdbx_description
1 polymer ?
#
loop_
_entity_poly.entity_id
_entity_poly.type
_entity_poly.pdbx_seq_one_letter_code
_entity_poly.pdbx_strand_id
1 'polypeptide(L)'
;DGEGWRIPFKPETLKGAKAITEMVDADTGEVVVEAGKKLTPRLLRQLSDKGLKALKATDDDLYGNYLAEDIVNYSTGEIYLEAGDEIDEKTLGIILANHFDEIPVLGIDHINVGAYIRNTLAADKNENRQDALFDIYRV
;
A
#
# COMPACT_ATOMS: atom_id res chain seq x y z
N ASP A 1 -10.76 7.87 14.51
CA ASP A 1 -12.16 7.49 14.79
C ASP A 1 -12.46 6.02 14.56
N GLY A 2 -11.48 5.17 14.23
CA GLY A 2 -11.69 3.73 13.99
C GLY A 2 -12.38 3.38 12.66
N GLU A 3 -12.88 4.39 11.93
CA GLU A 3 -13.62 4.20 10.68
C GLU A 3 -12.75 4.38 9.43
N GLY A 4 -11.68 3.60 9.31
CA GLY A 4 -10.87 3.51 8.09
C GLY A 4 -9.37 3.75 8.29
N TRP A 5 -8.66 3.73 7.16
CA TRP A 5 -7.20 3.75 7.09
C TRP A 5 -6.64 5.15 6.86
N ARG A 6 -5.38 5.34 7.23
CA ARG A 6 -4.64 6.58 7.05
C ARG A 6 -3.46 6.33 6.10
N ILE A 7 -3.53 6.90 4.90
CA ILE A 7 -2.48 6.76 3.89
C ILE A 7 -1.64 8.05 3.85
N PRO A 8 -0.30 7.98 3.94
CA PRO A 8 0.55 9.16 3.80
C PRO A 8 0.32 9.91 2.48
N PHE A 9 0.15 11.23 2.57
CA PHE A 9 0.00 12.08 1.40
C PHE A 9 1.35 12.21 0.67
N LYS A 10 1.47 11.58 -0.49
CA LYS A 10 2.65 11.63 -1.36
C LYS A 10 2.29 12.34 -2.68
N PRO A 11 2.50 13.67 -2.79
CA PRO A 11 2.19 14.44 -4.00
C PRO A 11 2.72 13.82 -5.31
N GLU A 12 3.94 13.29 -5.26
CA GLU A 12 4.63 12.79 -6.45
C GLU A 12 3.93 11.58 -7.09
N THR A 13 3.28 10.73 -6.28
CA THR A 13 2.55 9.55 -6.77
C THR A 13 1.17 9.90 -7.32
N LEU A 14 0.65 11.07 -6.96
CA LEU A 14 -0.70 11.53 -7.33
C LEU A 14 -0.70 12.46 -8.54
N LYS A 15 0.48 12.90 -8.99
CA LYS A 15 0.62 13.94 -10.02
C LYS A 15 0.03 13.49 -11.35
N GLY A 16 -0.95 14.27 -11.81
CA GLY A 16 -1.60 14.04 -13.12
C GLY A 16 -2.77 13.08 -13.09
N ALA A 17 -2.97 12.35 -11.98
CA ALA A 17 -4.14 11.51 -11.78
C ALA A 17 -5.42 12.35 -11.63
N LYS A 18 -6.57 11.71 -11.83
CA LYS A 18 -7.90 12.28 -11.57
C LYS A 18 -8.43 11.63 -10.30
N ALA A 19 -8.88 12.44 -9.34
CA ALA A 19 -9.53 11.91 -8.15
C ALA A 19 -10.79 11.16 -8.57
N ILE A 20 -10.89 9.87 -8.26
CA ILE A 20 -12.05 9.04 -8.60
C ILE A 20 -13.17 9.33 -7.60
N THR A 21 -12.80 9.37 -6.33
CA THR A 21 -13.64 9.72 -5.18
C THR A 21 -13.19 11.05 -4.57
N GLU A 22 -13.92 11.53 -3.58
CA GLU A 22 -13.48 12.66 -2.76
C GLU A 22 -12.28 12.26 -1.92
N MET A 23 -11.25 13.10 -1.90
CA MET A 23 -10.09 12.92 -1.04
C MET A 23 -10.33 13.69 0.25
N VAL A 24 -10.25 12.98 1.37
CA VAL A 24 -10.52 13.51 2.70
C VAL A 24 -9.22 13.54 3.50
N ASP A 25 -8.95 14.64 4.19
CA ASP A 25 -7.83 14.72 5.13
C ASP A 25 -8.09 13.79 6.32
N ALA A 26 -7.16 12.87 6.58
CA ALA A 26 -7.29 11.91 7.67
C ALA A 26 -7.26 12.56 9.06
N ASP A 27 -6.63 13.73 9.20
CA ASP A 27 -6.43 14.38 10.49
C ASP A 27 -7.60 15.34 10.82
N THR A 28 -8.22 15.96 9.80
CA THR A 28 -9.31 16.94 9.99
C THR A 28 -10.70 16.44 9.58
N GLY A 29 -10.78 15.41 8.74
CA GLY A 29 -12.04 14.94 8.16
C GLY A 29 -12.61 15.84 7.06
N GLU A 30 -11.89 16.89 6.66
CA GLU A 30 -12.34 17.80 5.60
C GLU A 30 -12.06 17.23 4.21
N VAL A 31 -13.00 17.44 3.29
CA VAL A 31 -12.78 17.14 1.87
C VAL A 31 -11.77 18.14 1.30
N VAL A 32 -10.58 17.63 0.95
CA VAL A 32 -9.49 18.44 0.39
C VAL A 32 -9.49 18.46 -1.13
N VAL A 33 -10.04 17.43 -1.78
CA VAL A 33 -10.24 17.38 -3.23
C VAL A 33 -11.57 16.70 -3.55
N GLU A 34 -12.43 17.39 -4.30
CA GLU A 34 -13.67 16.81 -4.81
C GLU A 34 -13.41 15.74 -5.88
N ALA A 35 -14.32 14.77 -5.95
CA ALA A 35 -14.31 13.75 -6.99
C ALA A 35 -14.26 14.36 -8.40
N GLY A 36 -13.49 13.75 -9.28
CA GLY A 36 -13.32 14.14 -10.67
C GLY A 36 -12.33 15.29 -10.92
N LYS A 37 -11.77 15.93 -9.90
CA LYS A 37 -10.73 16.96 -10.09
C LYS A 37 -9.40 16.34 -10.52
N LYS A 38 -8.69 17.03 -11.42
CA LYS A 38 -7.33 16.65 -11.83
C LYS A 38 -6.32 17.12 -10.80
N LEU A 39 -5.46 16.21 -10.35
CA LEU A 39 -4.40 16.46 -9.39
C LEU A 39 -3.20 17.13 -10.07
N THR A 40 -3.35 18.45 -10.30
CA THR A 40 -2.29 19.26 -10.90
C THR A 40 -1.15 19.52 -9.90
N PRO A 41 0.09 19.75 -10.37
CA PRO A 41 1.22 20.07 -9.48
C PRO A 41 0.94 21.28 -8.59
N ARG A 42 0.22 22.28 -9.11
CA ARG A 42 -0.18 23.47 -8.33
C ARG A 42 -1.13 23.10 -7.20
N LEU A 43 -2.16 22.29 -7.47
CA LEU A 43 -3.12 21.84 -6.46
C LEU A 43 -2.41 21.03 -5.36
N LEU A 44 -1.61 20.04 -5.76
CA LEU A 44 -0.88 19.19 -4.81
C LEU A 44 0.06 20.00 -3.92
N ARG A 45 0.78 20.98 -4.49
CA ARG A 45 1.61 21.90 -3.71
C ARG A 45 0.79 22.72 -2.72
N GLN A 46 -0.36 23.25 -3.13
CA GLN A 46 -1.24 23.99 -2.22
C GLN A 46 -1.75 23.11 -1.06
N LEU A 47 -2.01 21.82 -1.30
CA LEU A 47 -2.39 20.89 -0.24
C LEU A 47 -1.23 20.65 0.73
N SER A 48 -0.01 20.47 0.22
CA SER A 48 1.20 20.37 1.06
C SER A 48 1.45 21.64 1.87
N ASP A 49 1.33 22.82 1.26
CA ASP A 49 1.54 24.11 1.92
C ASP A 49 0.49 24.37 3.02
N LYS A 50 -0.73 23.82 2.86
CA LYS A 50 -1.78 23.82 3.89
C LYS A 50 -1.56 22.80 5.00
N GLY A 51 -0.52 21.97 4.90
CA GLY A 51 -0.13 21.01 5.92
C GLY A 51 -0.81 19.64 5.82
N LEU A 52 -1.41 19.29 4.67
CA LEU A 52 -1.98 17.95 4.47
C LEU A 52 -0.88 16.88 4.58
N LYS A 53 -1.04 15.93 5.51
CA LYS A 53 -0.05 14.87 5.77
C LYS A 53 -0.55 13.48 5.37
N ALA A 54 -1.84 13.24 5.46
CA ALA A 54 -2.41 11.94 5.17
C ALA A 54 -3.85 12.07 4.66
N LEU A 55 -4.25 11.06 3.91
CA LEU A 55 -5.58 10.92 3.35
C LEU A 55 -6.29 9.77 4.03
N LYS A 56 -7.59 9.93 4.26
CA LYS A 56 -8.45 8.85 4.72
C LYS A 56 -8.69 7.88 3.56
N ALA A 57 -8.64 6.59 3.87
CA ALA A 57 -8.90 5.51 2.93
C ALA A 57 -9.87 4.50 3.54
N THR A 58 -10.62 3.84 2.67
CA THR A 58 -11.51 2.74 3.00
C THR A 58 -10.79 1.40 2.83
N ASP A 59 -11.40 0.32 3.30
CA ASP A 59 -10.88 -1.04 3.07
C ASP A 59 -10.80 -1.35 1.56
N ASP A 60 -11.80 -0.89 0.79
CA ASP A 60 -11.84 -1.07 -0.66
C ASP A 60 -10.66 -0.38 -1.38
N ASP A 61 -10.17 0.74 -0.84
CA ASP A 61 -9.01 1.44 -1.40
C ASP A 61 -7.69 0.68 -1.17
N LEU A 62 -7.66 -0.26 -0.22
CA LEU A 62 -6.50 -1.10 0.05
C LEU A 62 -6.44 -2.34 -0.82
N TYR A 63 -7.58 -2.82 -1.33
CA TYR A 63 -7.59 -4.05 -2.11
C TYR A 63 -6.75 -3.96 -3.39
N GLY A 64 -6.03 -5.04 -3.69
CA GLY A 64 -5.10 -5.12 -4.82
C GLY A 64 -3.73 -4.48 -4.58
N ASN A 65 -3.51 -3.83 -3.43
CA ASN A 65 -2.15 -3.48 -2.98
C ASN A 65 -1.43 -4.73 -2.46
N TYR A 66 -0.11 -4.63 -2.32
CA TYR A 66 0.73 -5.74 -1.87
C TYR A 66 1.49 -5.36 -0.61
N LEU A 67 1.60 -6.29 0.34
CA LEU A 67 2.38 -6.10 1.55
C LEU A 67 3.87 -5.95 1.22
N ALA A 68 4.54 -5.00 1.89
CA ALA A 68 5.97 -4.77 1.69
C ALA A 68 6.84 -5.59 2.64
N GLU A 69 6.29 -6.02 3.77
CA GLU A 69 6.96 -6.77 4.83
C GLU A 69 6.04 -7.89 5.34
N ASP A 70 6.63 -8.89 5.98
CA ASP A 70 5.88 -9.98 6.61
C ASP A 70 5.03 -9.43 7.76
N ILE A 71 3.82 -9.97 7.89
CA ILE A 71 2.93 -9.68 9.03
C ILE A 71 3.19 -10.75 10.08
N VAL A 72 4.01 -10.41 11.08
CA VAL A 72 4.56 -11.39 12.03
C VAL A 72 4.15 -11.06 13.46
N ASN A 73 3.78 -12.08 14.22
CA ASN A 73 3.74 -11.98 15.67
C ASN A 73 5.16 -12.15 16.24
N TYR A 74 5.81 -11.03 16.58
CA TYR A 74 7.18 -11.08 17.13
C TYR A 74 7.31 -11.80 18.48
N SER A 75 6.21 -12.04 19.19
CA SER A 75 6.24 -12.78 20.46
C SER A 75 6.29 -14.30 20.25
N THR A 76 5.61 -14.81 19.22
CA THR A 76 5.52 -16.25 18.93
C THR A 76 6.40 -16.68 17.76
N GLY A 77 6.78 -15.75 16.89
CA GLY A 77 7.44 -16.01 15.61
C GLY A 77 6.49 -16.52 14.52
N GLU A 78 5.18 -16.49 14.75
CA GLU A 78 4.18 -16.88 13.76
C GLU A 78 4.08 -15.81 12.66
N ILE A 79 4.21 -16.24 11.40
CA ILE A 79 4.01 -15.41 10.21
C ILE A 79 2.55 -15.58 9.78
N TYR A 80 1.79 -14.49 9.81
CA TYR A 80 0.38 -14.48 9.39
C TYR A 80 0.23 -14.31 7.88
N LEU A 81 1.05 -13.43 7.28
CA LEU A 81 1.11 -13.13 5.85
C LEU A 81 2.55 -12.84 5.47
N GLU A 82 2.93 -13.18 4.24
CA GLU A 82 4.28 -12.97 3.72
C GLU A 82 4.40 -11.66 2.94
N ALA A 83 5.60 -11.11 2.88
CA ALA A 83 5.91 -9.98 2.03
C ALA A 83 5.57 -10.29 0.56
N GLY A 84 4.82 -9.39 -0.09
CA GLY A 84 4.35 -9.56 -1.45
C GLY A 84 2.97 -10.19 -1.57
N ASP A 85 2.36 -10.67 -0.48
CA ASP A 85 0.95 -11.08 -0.47
C ASP A 85 0.04 -9.91 -0.86
N GLU A 86 -1.04 -10.23 -1.58
CA GLU A 86 -2.04 -9.27 -2.00
C GLU A 86 -3.01 -8.97 -0.85
N ILE A 87 -3.39 -7.70 -0.72
CA ILE A 87 -4.45 -7.28 0.20
C ILE A 87 -5.79 -7.54 -0.46
N ASP A 88 -6.54 -8.47 0.09
CA ASP A 88 -7.91 -8.83 -0.26
C ASP A 88 -8.78 -8.92 1.00
N GLU A 89 -10.06 -9.27 0.87
CA GLU A 89 -10.98 -9.36 2.02
C GLU A 89 -10.48 -10.35 3.09
N LYS A 90 -9.82 -11.43 2.68
CA LYS A 90 -9.32 -12.46 3.59
C LYS A 90 -8.05 -12.01 4.29
N THR A 91 -7.06 -11.51 3.56
CA THR A 91 -5.78 -11.07 4.15
C THR A 91 -5.97 -9.84 5.01
N LEU A 92 -6.82 -8.90 4.60
CA LEU A 92 -7.21 -7.75 5.43
C LEU A 92 -7.93 -8.20 6.72
N GLY A 93 -8.81 -9.19 6.62
CA GLY A 93 -9.44 -9.79 7.80
C GLY A 93 -8.45 -10.37 8.80
N ILE A 94 -7.37 -11.00 8.33
CA ILE A 94 -6.28 -11.52 9.17
C ILE A 94 -5.53 -10.36 9.87
N ILE A 95 -5.21 -9.30 9.13
CA ILE A 95 -4.52 -8.10 9.66
C ILE A 95 -5.34 -7.47 10.78
N LEU A 96 -6.65 -7.26 10.55
CA LEU A 96 -7.56 -6.66 11.52
C LEU A 96 -7.77 -7.55 12.76
N ALA A 97 -7.93 -8.86 12.57
CA ALA A 97 -8.13 -9.80 13.67
C ALA A 97 -6.91 -9.90 14.62
N ASN A 98 -5.72 -9.59 14.11
CA ASN A 98 -4.48 -9.59 14.88
C ASN A 98 -4.06 -8.18 15.36
N HIS A 99 -4.91 -7.17 15.21
CA HIS A 99 -4.71 -5.81 15.73
C HIS A 99 -3.44 -5.12 15.23
N PHE A 100 -3.09 -5.29 13.95
CA PHE A 100 -2.02 -4.50 13.33
C PHE A 100 -2.52 -3.08 13.03
N ASP A 101 -1.91 -2.08 13.67
CA ASP A 101 -2.26 -0.67 13.51
C ASP A 101 -1.63 -0.01 12.27
N GLU A 102 -0.53 -0.58 11.78
CA GLU A 102 0.22 -0.08 10.62
C GLU A 102 0.66 -1.26 9.75
N ILE A 103 0.46 -1.12 8.44
CA ILE A 103 0.91 -2.10 7.45
C ILE A 103 1.71 -1.39 6.35
N PRO A 104 2.98 -1.77 6.12
CA PRO A 104 3.75 -1.24 5.01
C PRO A 104 3.29 -1.91 3.70
N VAL A 105 3.00 -1.09 2.70
CA VAL A 105 2.53 -1.53 1.37
C VAL A 105 3.47 -1.07 0.27
N LEU A 106 3.61 -1.89 -0.76
CA LEU A 106 4.41 -1.59 -1.94
C LEU A 106 3.76 -0.43 -2.73
N GLY A 107 4.56 0.56 -3.10
CA GLY A 107 4.12 1.73 -3.88
C GLY A 107 3.93 1.43 -5.37
N ILE A 108 3.14 0.41 -5.69
CA ILE A 108 2.80 0.02 -7.07
C ILE A 108 1.51 0.75 -7.44
N ASP A 109 1.53 1.51 -8.54
CA ASP A 109 0.36 2.27 -9.02
C ASP A 109 -0.18 1.76 -10.37
N HIS A 110 0.45 0.72 -10.94
CA HIS A 110 0.13 0.11 -12.24
C HIS A 110 0.17 1.06 -13.45
N ILE A 111 0.62 2.31 -13.27
CA ILE A 111 0.69 3.33 -14.31
C ILE A 111 2.15 3.74 -14.53
N ASN A 112 2.83 4.19 -13.47
CA ASN A 112 4.22 4.61 -13.49
C ASN A 112 5.14 3.56 -12.87
N VAL A 113 4.65 2.87 -11.83
CA VAL A 113 5.36 1.84 -11.07
C VAL A 113 4.56 0.54 -11.15
N GLY A 114 5.06 -0.40 -11.95
CA GLY A 114 4.47 -1.73 -12.10
C GLY A 114 4.99 -2.75 -11.08
N ALA A 115 4.23 -3.82 -10.87
CA ALA A 115 4.54 -4.91 -9.93
C ALA A 115 5.65 -5.87 -10.42
N TYR A 116 6.61 -5.41 -11.22
CA TYR A 116 7.54 -6.31 -11.95
C TYR A 116 8.38 -7.18 -11.00
N ILE A 117 9.04 -6.57 -10.01
CA ILE A 117 9.87 -7.31 -9.05
C ILE A 117 9.01 -8.23 -8.19
N ARG A 118 7.85 -7.74 -7.70
CA ARG A 118 6.92 -8.54 -6.90
C ARG A 118 6.45 -9.77 -7.67
N ASN A 119 6.02 -9.61 -8.93
CA ASN A 119 5.52 -10.72 -9.74
C ASN A 119 6.63 -11.72 -10.09
N THR A 120 7.86 -11.24 -10.30
CA THR A 120 9.02 -12.13 -10.50
C THR A 120 9.31 -12.93 -9.24
N LEU A 121 9.33 -12.29 -8.06
CA LEU A 121 9.56 -12.97 -6.78
C LEU A 121 8.44 -13.95 -6.45
N ALA A 122 7.18 -13.59 -6.68
CA ALA A 122 6.03 -14.48 -6.47
C ALA A 122 6.05 -15.72 -7.39
N ALA A 123 6.72 -15.64 -8.54
CA ALA A 123 6.90 -16.78 -9.45
C ALA A 123 8.20 -17.55 -9.18
N ASP A 124 9.11 -17.00 -8.38
CA ASP A 124 10.37 -17.64 -8.00
C ASP A 124 10.07 -18.76 -7.00
N LYS A 125 10.77 -19.89 -7.17
CA LYS A 125 10.66 -21.05 -6.27
C LYS A 125 11.78 -21.06 -5.22
N ASN A 126 12.74 -20.15 -5.35
CA ASN A 126 13.88 -20.06 -4.46
C ASN A 126 13.54 -19.18 -3.27
N GLU A 127 13.34 -19.80 -2.11
CA GLU A 127 12.99 -19.09 -0.88
C GLU A 127 14.21 -18.56 -0.13
N ASN A 128 15.40 -19.07 -0.45
CA ASN A 128 16.64 -18.66 0.19
C ASN A 128 17.84 -18.72 -0.75
N ARG A 129 18.96 -18.18 -0.26
CA ARG A 129 20.22 -18.12 -1.01
C ARG A 129 20.72 -19.51 -1.45
N GLN A 130 20.52 -20.54 -0.64
CA GLN A 130 21.04 -21.87 -0.95
C GLN A 130 20.25 -22.51 -2.09
N ASP A 131 18.93 -22.37 -2.09
CA ASP A 131 18.07 -22.86 -3.19
C ASP A 131 18.42 -22.17 -4.50
N ALA A 132 18.55 -20.84 -4.46
CA ALA A 132 18.99 -20.07 -5.63
C ALA A 132 20.35 -20.54 -6.17
N LEU A 133 21.32 -20.83 -5.29
CA LEU A 133 22.63 -21.37 -5.71
C LEU A 133 22.52 -22.76 -6.32
N PHE A 134 21.64 -23.62 -5.81
CA PHE A 134 21.41 -24.94 -6.39
C PHE A 134 20.81 -24.85 -7.79
N ASP A 135 19.81 -24.00 -7.99
CA ASP A 135 19.19 -23.84 -9.31
C ASP A 135 20.15 -23.19 -10.32
N ILE A 136 20.98 -22.23 -9.90
CA ILE A 136 22.06 -21.67 -10.74
C ILE A 136 23.05 -22.76 -11.20
N TYR A 137 23.34 -23.74 -10.34
CA TYR A 137 24.31 -24.80 -10.65
C TYR A 137 23.71 -25.97 -11.47
N ARG A 138 22.38 -26.16 -11.42
CA ARG A 138 21.68 -27.23 -12.14
C ARG A 138 21.42 -26.92 -13.62
N VAL A 139 21.55 -25.65 -14.02
CA VAL A 139 21.44 -25.18 -15.41
C VAL A 139 22.76 -25.38 -16.14
#